data_AF-A0A7V1BVP4-F1
#
_entry.id   AF-A0A7V1BVP4-F1
#
_cell.length_a   1.000
_cell.length_b   1.000
_cell.length_c   1.000
_cell.angle_alpha   90.00
_cell.angle_beta   90.00
_cell.angle_gamma   90.00
#
_symmetry.space_group_name_H-M   'P 1'
#
loop_
_entity.id
_entity.type
_entity.pdbx_description
1 polymer ?
#
loop_
_entity_poly.entity_id
_entity_poly.type
_entity_poly.pdbx_seq_one_letter_code
_entity_poly.pdbx_strand_id
1 'polypeptide(L)'
;MKPTPYIISVSSPAEAAVLMRRLGVAEPGIELMAPRVPGQMARVSGLSPRIANILKQEALSLGGDAALPAAAYSLENGECGALVMGSPALLAELADKLA
;
A
#
# COMPACT_ATOMS: atom_id res chain seq x y z
N MET A 1 1.25 -17.21 4.16
CA MET A 1 0.03 -17.26 3.32
C MET A 1 0.39 -16.72 1.93
N LYS A 2 -0.35 -17.05 0.86
CA LYS A 2 -0.11 -16.46 -0.47
C LYS A 2 -0.64 -15.01 -0.47
N PRO A 3 0.13 -14.01 -0.94
CA PRO A 3 -0.37 -12.65 -1.07
C PRO A 3 -1.61 -12.58 -1.96
N THR A 4 -2.62 -11.82 -1.55
CA THR A 4 -3.88 -11.64 -2.29
C THR A 4 -4.10 -10.17 -2.64
N PRO A 5 -3.88 -9.76 -3.90
CA PRO A 5 -4.15 -8.40 -4.36
C PRO A 5 -5.59 -8.24 -4.86
N TYR A 6 -6.19 -7.06 -4.62
CA TYR A 6 -7.42 -6.62 -5.28
C TYR A 6 -7.47 -5.09 -5.42
N ILE A 7 -8.13 -4.59 -6.47
CA ILE A 7 -8.27 -3.16 -6.71
C ILE A 7 -9.43 -2.61 -5.89
N ILE A 8 -9.25 -1.42 -5.32
CA ILE A 8 -10.29 -0.66 -4.64
C ILE A 8 -10.41 0.73 -5.26
N SER A 9 -11.64 1.17 -5.47
CA SER A 9 -11.95 2.55 -5.85
C SER A 9 -11.93 3.44 -4.61
N VAL A 10 -11.44 4.66 -4.77
CA VAL A 10 -11.32 5.65 -3.70
C VAL A 10 -11.81 6.98 -4.24
N SER A 11 -12.89 7.50 -3.68
CA SER A 11 -13.61 8.66 -4.22
C SER A 11 -13.20 9.97 -3.54
N SER A 12 -12.47 9.91 -2.43
CA SER A 12 -12.01 11.10 -1.71
C SER A 12 -10.77 10.85 -0.85
N PRO A 13 -9.99 11.90 -0.51
CA PRO A 13 -8.93 11.80 0.49
C PRO A 13 -9.44 11.33 1.87
N ALA A 14 -10.66 11.68 2.25
CA ALA A 14 -11.25 11.23 3.51
C ALA A 14 -11.46 9.72 3.54
N GLU A 15 -11.91 9.13 2.42
CA GLU A 15 -12.04 7.67 2.27
C GLU A 15 -10.67 6.99 2.31
N ALA A 16 -9.67 7.54 1.60
CA ALA A 16 -8.28 7.07 1.68
C ALA A 16 -7.78 7.04 3.12
N ALA A 17 -8.01 8.11 3.88
CA ALA A 17 -7.61 8.20 5.28
C ALA A 17 -8.29 7.13 6.15
N VAL A 18 -9.58 6.85 5.95
CA VAL A 18 -10.28 5.76 6.66
C VAL A 18 -9.66 4.41 6.34
N LEU A 19 -9.34 4.13 5.08
CA LEU A 19 -8.70 2.88 4.65
C LEU A 19 -7.31 2.72 5.27
N MET A 20 -6.51 3.80 5.29
CA MET A 20 -5.17 3.82 5.89
C MET A 20 -5.22 3.65 7.41
N ARG A 21 -6.14 4.31 8.12
CA ARG A 21 -6.34 4.12 9.57
C ARG A 21 -6.73 2.68 9.89
N ARG A 22 -7.65 2.09 9.11
CA ARG A 22 -8.04 0.67 9.25
C ARG A 22 -6.89 -0.29 8.99
N LEU A 23 -5.95 0.07 8.11
CA LEU A 23 -4.74 -0.71 7.88
C LEU A 23 -3.75 -0.59 9.05
N GLY A 24 -3.82 0.47 9.86
CA GLY A 24 -2.88 0.74 10.95
C GLY A 24 -1.73 1.66 10.57
N VAL A 25 -1.88 2.47 9.51
CA VAL A 25 -0.90 3.48 9.11
C VAL A 25 -0.82 4.57 10.19
N ALA A 26 0.38 5.06 10.50
CA ALA A 26 0.54 6.16 11.45
C ALA A 26 -0.07 7.47 10.92
N GLU A 27 -0.74 8.24 11.78
CA GLU A 27 -1.47 9.46 11.39
C GLU A 27 -0.64 10.46 10.58
N PRO A 28 0.63 10.76 10.90
CA PRO A 28 1.45 11.66 10.06
C PRO A 28 1.62 11.13 8.63
N GLY A 29 1.70 9.82 8.44
CA GLY A 29 1.75 9.20 7.12
C GLY A 29 0.43 9.36 6.37
N ILE A 30 -0.70 9.28 7.08
CA ILE A 30 -2.04 9.42 6.49
C ILE A 30 -2.24 10.85 5.98
N GLU A 31 -1.88 11.85 6.78
CA GLU A 31 -1.97 13.27 6.40
C GLU A 31 -1.20 13.57 5.12
N LEU A 32 -0.03 12.94 4.94
CA LEU A 32 0.79 13.09 3.74
C LEU A 32 0.28 12.28 2.55
N MET A 33 -0.19 11.05 2.75
CA MET A 33 -0.51 10.11 1.65
C MET A 33 -1.95 10.26 1.14
N ALA A 34 -2.93 10.45 2.03
CA ALA A 34 -4.35 10.44 1.65
C ALA A 34 -4.71 11.46 0.55
N PRO A 35 -4.16 12.70 0.54
CA PRO A 35 -4.43 13.67 -0.53
C PRO A 35 -3.83 13.28 -1.90
N ARG A 36 -2.89 12.33 -1.96
CA ARG A 36 -2.16 11.93 -3.18
C ARG A 36 -2.75 10.69 -3.86
N VAL A 37 -3.83 10.11 -3.33
CA VAL A 37 -4.44 8.91 -3.89
C VAL A 37 -5.09 9.22 -5.26
N PRO A 38 -4.73 8.52 -6.35
CA PRO A 38 -5.15 8.86 -7.72
C PRO A 38 -6.57 8.39 -8.09
N GLY A 39 -7.40 8.01 -7.11
CA GLY A 39 -8.76 7.49 -7.30
C GLY A 39 -8.90 5.96 -7.24
N GLN A 40 -7.78 5.23 -7.31
CA GLN A 40 -7.74 3.77 -7.09
C GLN A 40 -6.47 3.37 -6.34
N MET A 41 -6.53 2.24 -5.65
CA MET A 41 -5.39 1.60 -5.01
C MET A 41 -5.46 0.08 -5.20
N ALA A 42 -4.32 -0.60 -5.12
CA ALA A 42 -4.29 -2.06 -4.93
C ALA A 42 -4.13 -2.37 -3.45
N ARG A 43 -5.07 -3.12 -2.87
CA ARG A 43 -4.93 -3.67 -1.53
C ARG A 43 -4.31 -5.06 -1.62
N VAL A 44 -3.23 -5.27 -0.87
CA VAL A 44 -2.53 -6.56 -0.79
C VAL A 44 -2.54 -7.03 0.66
N SER A 45 -3.01 -8.24 0.90
CA SER A 45 -3.03 -8.89 2.23
C SER A 45 -2.12 -10.11 2.23
N GLY A 46 -1.80 -10.68 3.41
CA GLY A 46 -0.94 -11.87 3.49
C GLY A 46 0.55 -11.59 3.38
N LEU A 47 1.00 -10.35 3.64
CA LEU A 47 2.40 -9.95 3.51
C LEU A 47 3.12 -10.06 4.85
N SER A 48 4.37 -10.54 4.86
CA SER A 48 5.24 -10.27 6.00
C SER A 48 5.66 -8.80 5.99
N PRO A 49 5.99 -8.19 7.15
CA PRO A 49 6.50 -6.83 7.22
C PRO A 49 7.67 -6.55 6.27
N ARG A 50 8.57 -7.53 6.09
CA ARG A 50 9.69 -7.43 5.15
C ARG A 50 9.23 -7.34 3.70
N ILE A 51 8.31 -8.21 3.26
CA ILE A 51 7.78 -8.18 1.90
C ILE A 51 6.96 -6.90 1.66
N ALA A 52 6.20 -6.43 2.65
CA ALA A 52 5.46 -5.19 2.55
C ALA A 52 6.38 -3.97 2.34
N ASN A 53 7.52 -3.91 3.05
CA ASN A 53 8.50 -2.86 2.83
C ASN A 53 9.19 -2.97 1.46
N ILE A 54 9.51 -4.18 0.99
CA ILE A 54 10.02 -4.39 -0.38
C ILE A 54 9.01 -3.88 -1.40
N LEU A 55 7.74 -4.29 -1.29
CA LEU A 55 6.65 -3.83 -2.17
C LEU A 55 6.56 -2.29 -2.21
N LYS A 56 6.69 -1.62 -1.06
CA LYS A 56 6.73 -0.15 -0.98
C LYS A 56 7.93 0.42 -1.74
N GLN A 57 9.12 -0.14 -1.58
CA GLN A 57 10.32 0.32 -2.31
C GLN A 57 10.20 0.09 -3.82
N GLU A 58 9.67 -1.06 -4.24
CA GLU A 58 9.43 -1.35 -5.66
C GLU A 58 8.41 -0.39 -6.26
N ALA A 59 7.31 -0.09 -5.55
CA ALA A 59 6.34 0.92 -5.97
C ALA A 59 6.97 2.32 -6.07
N LEU A 60 7.79 2.73 -5.08
CA LEU A 60 8.52 4.00 -5.10
C LEU A 60 9.47 4.10 -6.30
N SER A 61 10.14 3.00 -6.67
CA SER A 61 11.05 2.97 -7.82
C SER A 61 10.36 3.23 -9.17
N LEU A 62 9.04 3.00 -9.24
CA LEU A 62 8.20 3.24 -10.41
C LEU A 62 7.45 4.58 -10.34
N GLY A 63 7.72 5.40 -9.32
CA GLY A 63 7.04 6.69 -9.10
C GLY A 63 5.69 6.59 -8.36
N GLY A 64 5.38 5.43 -7.78
CA GLY A 64 4.21 5.20 -6.94
C GLY A 64 4.55 5.28 -5.46
N ASP A 65 3.68 4.78 -4.58
CA ASP A 65 3.96 4.63 -3.15
C ASP A 65 3.02 3.57 -2.56
N ALA A 66 3.30 3.07 -1.36
CA ALA A 66 2.43 2.15 -0.64
C ALA A 66 2.28 2.55 0.83
N ALA A 67 1.04 2.64 1.30
CA ALA A 67 0.74 2.83 2.71
C ALA A 67 0.84 1.48 3.45
N LEU A 68 1.62 1.46 4.53
CA LEU A 68 1.88 0.28 5.37
C LEU A 68 1.50 0.57 6.83
N PRO A 69 1.10 -0.44 7.61
CA PRO A 69 0.91 -0.25 9.04
C PRO A 69 2.20 0.20 9.72
N ALA A 70 2.09 1.01 10.77
CA ALA A 70 3.25 1.46 11.54
C ALA A 70 4.09 0.29 12.10
N ALA A 71 3.42 -0.79 12.48
CA ALA A 71 4.06 -2.02 12.95
C ALA A 71 4.93 -2.70 11.88
N ALA A 72 4.69 -2.48 10.58
CA ALA A 72 5.52 -3.07 9.53
C ALA A 72 6.95 -2.51 9.52
N TYR A 73 7.21 -1.36 10.16
CA TYR A 73 8.54 -0.76 10.20
C TYR A 73 9.51 -1.47 11.15
N SER A 74 9.02 -2.26 12.12
CA SER A 74 9.90 -3.05 13.00
C SER A 74 10.53 -4.25 12.29
N LEU A 75 10.01 -4.62 11.10
CA LEU A 75 10.42 -5.80 10.33
C LEU A 75 10.30 -7.13 11.09
N GLU A 76 9.58 -7.13 12.20
CA GLU A 76 9.34 -8.31 13.03
C GLU A 76 8.47 -9.34 12.30
N ASN A 77 8.44 -10.57 12.81
CA ASN A 77 7.62 -11.63 12.25
C ASN A 77 6.13 -11.31 12.44
N GLY A 78 5.31 -11.70 11.46
CA GLY A 78 3.87 -11.49 11.49
C GLY A 78 3.28 -11.35 10.10
N GLU A 79 2.02 -10.94 10.06
CA GLU A 79 1.29 -10.67 8.83
C GLU A 79 0.75 -9.24 8.85
N CYS A 80 0.79 -8.60 7.69
CA CYS A 80 0.27 -7.26 7.46
C CYS A 80 -0.29 -7.14 6.04
N GLY A 81 -0.89 -5.98 5.75
CA GLY A 81 -1.30 -5.61 4.41
C GLY A 81 -0.62 -4.34 3.93
N ALA A 82 -0.86 -4.02 2.66
CA ALA A 82 -0.42 -2.79 2.01
C ALA A 82 -1.56 -2.19 1.17
N LEU A 83 -1.56 -0.87 1.05
CA LEU A 83 -2.36 -0.13 0.07
C LEU A 83 -1.39 0.53 -0.92
N VAL A 84 -1.23 -0.06 -2.10
CA VAL A 84 -0.35 0.45 -3.15
C VAL A 84 -1.12 1.50 -3.96
N MET A 85 -0.52 2.67 -4.08
CA MET A 85 -1.04 3.85 -4.76
C MET A 85 -0.27 4.03 -6.08
N GLY A 86 -1.00 4.15 -7.18
CA GLY A 86 -0.42 4.32 -8.50
C GLY A 86 -1.49 4.35 -9.58
N SER A 87 -1.11 4.77 -10.78
CA SER A 87 -1.97 4.62 -11.96
C SER A 87 -2.15 3.13 -12.29
N PRO A 88 -3.21 2.75 -13.03
CA PRO A 88 -3.36 1.37 -13.51
C PRO A 88 -2.13 0.84 -14.26
N ALA A 89 -1.45 1.71 -15.04
CA ALA A 89 -0.22 1.35 -15.75
C ALA A 89 0.93 1.03 -14.78
N LEU A 90 1.11 1.83 -13.72
CA LEU A 90 2.11 1.57 -12.69
C LEU A 90 1.83 0.28 -11.93
N LEU A 91 0.56 0.03 -11.57
CA LEU A 91 0.16 -1.19 -10.87
C LEU A 91 0.40 -2.44 -11.72
N ALA A 92 0.19 -2.36 -13.03
CA ALA A 92 0.51 -3.43 -13.96
C ALA A 92 2.03 -3.66 -14.06
N GLU A 93 2.81 -2.59 -14.24
CA GLU A 93 4.28 -2.67 -14.29
C GLU A 93 4.87 -3.23 -12.99
N LEU A 94 4.33 -2.83 -11.84
CA LEU A 94 4.73 -3.38 -10.54
C LEU A 94 4.40 -4.87 -10.43
N ALA A 95 3.24 -5.31 -10.93
CA ALA A 95 2.88 -6.71 -10.94
C ALA A 95 3.82 -7.54 -11.82
N ASP A 96 4.18 -7.04 -13.00
CA ASP A 96 5.13 -7.68 -13.91
C ASP A 96 6.54 -7.76 -13.30
N LYS A 97 6.96 -6.72 -12.56
CA LYS A 97 8.26 -6.69 -11.87
C LYS A 97 8.38 -7.71 -10.74
N LEU A 98 7.25 -8.09 -10.14
CA LEU A 98 7.18 -8.97 -8.95
C LEU A 98 6.81 -10.43 -9.30
N ALA A 99 6.56 -10.73 -10.57
CA ALA A 99 6.22 -12.07 -11.08
C ALA A 99 7.43 -12.99 -11.16
#